data_AF-A0A6C0LME1-F1
#
_entry.id   AF-A0A6C0LME1-F1
#
_cell.length_a   1.000
_cell.length_b   1.000
_cell.length_c   1.000
_cell.angle_alpha   90.00
_cell.angle_beta   90.00
_cell.angle_gamma   90.00
#
_symmetry.space_group_name_H-M   'P 1'
#
loop_
_entity.id
_entity.type
_entity.pdbx_description
1 polymer ?
#
loop_
_entity_poly.entity_id
_entity_poly.type
_entity_poly.pdbx_seq_one_letter_code
_entity_poly.pdbx_strand_id
1 'polypeptide(L)'
;MLVLYLVPENAEVKEMYAAAVAAYMAKPRGERDAGFDLFSVAASVPGMNPTAAGGSSSGGATVKVGQTCRAAIYDPMDSRFRAYWMLPRSSISKTPLRLANSVGLIDAGYRGPLLAMVYSTGADFAVAAGDRYFQIAGPELQPFERIEIVDEIPGGATIRGAGGFGSTGRSGVNEINGGIDYIR
;
A
#
# COMPACT_ATOMS: atom_id res chain seq x y z
N MET A 1 -21.92 4.62 -1.56
CA MET A 1 -21.22 5.81 -1.03
C MET A 1 -20.14 5.32 -0.10
N LEU A 2 -18.89 5.25 -0.54
CA LEU A 2 -17.84 4.54 0.19
C LEU A 2 -17.29 5.37 1.36
N VAL A 3 -17.05 4.70 2.49
CA VAL A 3 -16.34 5.23 3.66
C VAL A 3 -14.97 4.56 3.73
N LEU A 4 -13.89 5.35 3.72
CA LEU A 4 -12.53 4.86 3.95
C LEU A 4 -12.16 5.04 5.42
N TYR A 5 -11.94 3.94 6.13
CA TYR A 5 -11.34 3.98 7.47
C TYR A 5 -9.83 3.92 7.35
N LEU A 6 -9.15 4.80 8.08
CA LEU A 6 -7.68 4.81 8.21
C LEU A 6 -7.32 4.62 9.68
N VAL A 7 -6.38 3.72 9.95
CA VAL A 7 -5.74 3.54 11.26
C VAL A 7 -4.26 3.89 11.12
N PRO A 8 -3.88 5.14 11.43
CA PRO A 8 -2.48 5.58 11.50
C PRO A 8 -1.66 4.76 12.50
N GLU A 9 -0.38 4.57 12.21
CA GLU A 9 0.53 3.81 13.11
C GLU A 9 0.87 4.53 14.41
N ASN A 10 0.85 5.87 14.43
CA ASN A 10 1.17 6.69 15.59
C ASN A 10 0.53 8.09 15.51
N ALA A 11 0.73 8.92 16.53
CA ALA A 11 0.13 10.25 16.65
C ALA A 11 0.61 11.23 15.56
N GLU A 12 1.89 11.22 15.21
CA GLU A 12 2.44 12.08 14.16
C GLU A 12 1.80 11.76 12.80
N VAL A 13 1.73 10.48 12.45
CA VAL A 13 1.06 10.03 11.22
C VAL A 13 -0.45 10.33 11.26
N LYS A 14 -1.08 10.29 12.44
CA LYS A 14 -2.49 10.67 12.62
C LYS A 14 -2.72 12.12 12.22
N GLU A 15 -1.84 13.04 12.61
CA GLU A 15 -1.90 14.46 12.22
C GLU A 15 -1.68 14.65 10.72
N MET A 16 -0.71 13.92 10.13
CA MET A 16 -0.46 13.95 8.68
C MET A 16 -1.69 13.54 7.88
N TYR A 17 -2.34 12.43 8.26
CA TYR A 17 -3.58 11.99 7.62
C TYR A 17 -4.73 12.93 7.91
N ALA A 18 -4.84 13.53 9.10
CA ALA A 18 -5.90 14.49 9.39
C ALA A 18 -5.83 15.71 8.45
N ALA A 19 -4.64 16.25 8.22
CA ALA A 19 -4.42 17.33 7.26
C ALA A 19 -4.77 16.90 5.81
N ALA A 20 -4.35 15.70 5.40
CA ALA A 20 -4.65 15.18 4.06
C ALA A 20 -6.16 14.94 3.86
N VAL A 21 -6.86 14.40 4.87
CA VAL A 21 -8.32 14.21 4.86
C VAL A 21 -9.03 15.56 4.78
N ALA A 22 -8.61 16.56 5.56
CA ALA A 22 -9.20 17.89 5.49
C ALA A 22 -9.07 18.50 4.08
N ALA A 23 -7.88 18.41 3.47
CA ALA A 23 -7.64 18.89 2.11
C ALA A 23 -8.48 18.13 1.07
N TYR A 24 -8.62 16.81 1.22
CA TYR A 24 -9.47 15.99 0.34
C TYR A 24 -10.96 16.36 0.47
N MET A 25 -11.45 16.52 1.70
CA MET A 25 -12.86 16.79 1.98
C MET A 25 -13.29 18.22 1.65
N ALA A 26 -12.35 19.17 1.67
CA ALA A 26 -12.59 20.56 1.28
C ALA A 26 -12.97 20.71 -0.20
N LYS A 27 -12.58 19.76 -1.07
CA LYS A 27 -12.98 19.75 -2.48
C LYS A 27 -14.47 19.39 -2.60
N PRO A 28 -15.23 20.08 -3.46
CA PRO A 28 -16.57 19.64 -3.85
C PRO A 28 -16.52 18.18 -4.35
N ARG A 29 -17.56 17.40 -4.09
CA ARG A 29 -17.55 15.96 -4.41
C ARG A 29 -17.21 15.65 -5.88
N GLY A 30 -17.66 16.49 -6.82
CA GLY A 30 -17.36 16.34 -8.26
C GLY A 30 -15.91 16.62 -8.66
N GLU A 31 -15.13 17.25 -7.78
CA GLU A 31 -13.72 17.61 -7.99
C GLU A 31 -12.77 16.79 -7.10
N ARG A 32 -13.31 15.93 -6.23
CA ARG A 32 -12.50 15.03 -5.40
C ARG A 32 -11.83 13.98 -6.28
N ASP A 33 -10.59 13.66 -5.92
CA ASP A 33 -9.85 12.62 -6.60
C ASP A 33 -10.44 11.24 -6.26
N ALA A 34 -10.39 10.30 -7.21
CA ALA A 34 -10.79 8.92 -6.97
C ALA A 34 -9.87 8.20 -5.96
N GLY A 35 -8.60 8.63 -5.90
CA GLY A 35 -7.59 8.08 -5.02
C GLY A 35 -7.36 8.96 -3.78
N PHE A 36 -6.97 8.34 -2.69
CA PHE A 36 -6.48 9.01 -1.49
C PHE A 36 -5.03 8.59 -1.22
N ASP A 37 -4.13 9.57 -1.13
CA ASP A 37 -2.69 9.34 -1.02
C ASP A 37 -2.29 8.61 0.27
N LEU A 38 -1.29 7.73 0.18
CA LEU A 38 -0.67 7.06 1.31
C LEU A 38 0.71 7.64 1.61
N PHE A 39 1.06 7.70 2.90
CA PHE A 39 2.39 8.10 3.36
C PHE A 39 3.26 6.86 3.58
N SER A 40 4.39 6.80 2.90
CA SER A 40 5.31 5.66 2.95
C SER A 40 6.23 5.74 4.17
N VAL A 41 6.60 4.57 4.69
CA VAL A 41 7.73 4.42 5.62
C VAL A 41 9.04 4.59 4.83
N ALA A 42 10.06 5.15 5.48
CA ALA A 42 11.38 5.28 4.87
C ALA A 42 11.96 3.91 4.46
N ALA A 43 12.57 3.84 3.28
CA ALA A 43 13.17 2.61 2.76
C ALA A 43 14.29 2.90 1.75
N SER A 44 15.25 1.97 1.64
CA SER A 44 16.22 1.94 0.55
C SER A 44 15.84 0.84 -0.43
N VAL A 45 15.72 1.19 -1.72
CA VAL A 45 15.35 0.27 -2.79
C VAL A 45 16.53 0.12 -3.74
N PRO A 46 17.21 -1.04 -3.76
CA PRO A 46 18.33 -1.26 -4.65
C PRO A 46 17.94 -1.15 -6.13
N GLY A 47 18.84 -0.60 -6.93
CA GLY A 47 18.72 -0.53 -8.38
C GLY A 47 18.85 -1.90 -9.05
N MET A 48 18.04 -2.17 -10.09
CA MET A 48 18.17 -3.38 -10.91
C MET A 48 19.44 -3.43 -11.75
N ASN A 49 20.08 -2.29 -12.01
CA ASN A 49 21.35 -2.21 -12.75
C ASN A 49 22.43 -1.53 -11.89
N PRO A 50 23.23 -2.27 -11.11
CA PRO A 50 24.42 -1.69 -10.52
C PRO A 50 25.43 -1.45 -11.65
N THR A 51 25.66 -0.20 -12.04
CA THR A 51 26.85 0.15 -12.82
C THR A 51 28.07 -0.02 -11.92
N ALA A 52 28.63 -1.22 -11.86
CA ALA A 52 29.94 -1.45 -11.32
C ALA A 52 30.64 -2.52 -12.16
N ALA A 53 31.58 -2.06 -12.99
CA ALA A 53 32.63 -2.91 -13.49
C ALA A 53 33.32 -3.57 -12.27
N GLY A 54 33.13 -4.89 -12.09
CA GLY A 54 33.96 -5.71 -11.20
C GLY A 54 33.42 -6.04 -9.80
N GLY A 55 32.15 -5.78 -9.47
CA GLY A 55 31.57 -6.15 -8.15
C GLY A 55 30.39 -7.10 -8.26
N SER A 56 30.32 -8.11 -7.39
CA SER A 56 29.24 -9.10 -7.28
C SER A 56 27.85 -8.46 -7.42
N SER A 57 27.12 -8.85 -8.46
CA SER A 57 25.77 -8.40 -8.74
C SER A 57 24.78 -8.92 -7.70
N SER A 58 24.45 -8.11 -6.70
CA SER A 58 23.15 -8.25 -6.04
C SER A 58 22.10 -7.78 -7.04
N GLY A 59 21.62 -8.68 -7.89
CA GLY A 59 20.54 -8.38 -8.85
C GLY A 59 19.40 -7.68 -8.12
N GLY A 60 18.89 -6.59 -8.69
CA GLY A 60 17.98 -5.67 -7.99
C GLY A 60 16.86 -6.41 -7.25
N ALA A 61 16.86 -6.26 -5.94
CA ALA A 61 15.89 -6.92 -5.08
C ALA A 61 14.57 -6.15 -5.08
N THR A 62 13.46 -6.89 -5.12
CA THR A 62 12.16 -6.30 -4.80
C THR A 62 12.06 -6.11 -3.28
N VAL A 63 11.72 -4.91 -2.83
CA VAL A 63 11.66 -4.51 -1.43
C VAL A 63 10.21 -4.27 -1.00
N LYS A 64 9.88 -4.61 0.25
CA LYS A 64 8.61 -4.23 0.89
C LYS A 64 8.72 -2.80 1.41
N VAL A 65 7.93 -1.88 0.87
CA VAL A 65 7.77 -0.52 1.41
C VAL A 65 6.45 -0.43 2.14
N GLY A 66 6.52 -0.31 3.46
CA GLY A 66 5.35 -0.13 4.31
C GLY A 66 4.68 1.21 4.08
N GLN A 67 3.36 1.25 4.27
CA GLN A 67 2.57 2.46 4.34
C GLN A 67 2.16 2.66 5.79
N THR A 68 2.18 3.90 6.25
CA THR A 68 2.07 4.26 7.67
C THR A 68 0.65 4.12 8.26
N CYS A 69 -0.24 3.38 7.60
CA CYS A 69 -1.57 3.10 8.09
C CYS A 69 -2.08 1.72 7.68
N ARG A 70 -3.05 1.22 8.44
CA ARG A 70 -3.99 0.19 8.00
C ARG A 70 -5.25 0.86 7.46
N ALA A 71 -5.98 0.18 6.58
CA ALA A 71 -7.21 0.73 6.02
C ALA A 71 -8.27 -0.32 5.78
N ALA A 72 -9.52 0.13 5.66
CA ALA A 72 -10.62 -0.65 5.14
C ALA A 72 -11.64 0.27 4.46
N ILE A 73 -12.33 -0.23 3.44
CA ILE A 73 -13.42 0.50 2.79
C ILE A 73 -14.74 -0.18 3.11
N TYR A 74 -15.69 0.59 3.63
CA TYR A 74 -17.02 0.14 3.97
C TYR A 74 -18.06 0.78 3.05
N ASP A 75 -18.98 -0.02 2.57
CA ASP A 75 -20.15 0.45 1.85
C ASP A 75 -21.39 0.35 2.76
N PRO A 76 -21.93 1.49 3.24
CA PRO A 76 -23.10 1.50 4.10
C PRO A 76 -24.37 1.07 3.37
N MET A 77 -24.42 1.15 2.04
CA MET A 77 -25.61 0.74 1.27
C MET A 77 -25.80 -0.78 1.30
N ASP A 78 -24.69 -1.51 1.18
CA ASP A 78 -24.68 -2.97 1.21
C ASP A 78 -24.29 -3.55 2.58
N SER A 79 -24.06 -2.67 3.58
CA SER A 79 -23.59 -3.01 4.92
C SER A 79 -22.39 -3.97 4.95
N ARG A 80 -21.41 -3.75 4.05
CA ARG A 80 -20.25 -4.65 3.90
C ARG A 80 -18.96 -3.92 3.61
N PHE A 81 -17.86 -4.54 4.02
CA PHE A 81 -16.54 -4.14 3.56
C PHE A 81 -16.33 -4.51 2.09
N ARG A 82 -15.53 -3.69 1.40
CA ARG A 82 -15.19 -3.82 -0.01
C ARG A 82 -13.70 -4.07 -0.18
N ALA A 83 -13.36 -4.89 -1.17
CA ALA A 83 -12.00 -4.94 -1.67
C ALA A 83 -11.68 -3.61 -2.37
N TYR A 84 -10.40 -3.27 -2.44
CA TYR A 84 -9.96 -1.99 -2.98
C TYR A 84 -8.58 -2.09 -3.60
N TRP A 85 -8.16 -1.01 -4.24
CA TRP A 85 -6.91 -0.94 -4.96
C TRP A 85 -5.89 -0.09 -4.22
N MET A 86 -4.65 -0.54 -4.17
CA MET A 86 -3.48 0.30 -3.94
C MET A 86 -2.80 0.54 -5.28
N LEU A 87 -2.80 1.79 -5.72
CA LEU A 87 -2.31 2.19 -7.03
C LEU A 87 -1.05 3.06 -6.88
N PRO A 88 -0.12 3.01 -7.83
CA PRO A 88 0.92 4.03 -7.92
C PRO A 88 0.30 5.40 -8.22
N ARG A 89 0.85 6.46 -7.65
CA ARG A 89 0.54 7.85 -8.04
C ARG A 89 1.23 8.18 -9.34
N SER A 90 0.65 9.05 -10.16
CA SER A 90 1.26 9.47 -11.43
C SER A 90 2.67 10.04 -11.26
N SER A 91 2.94 10.72 -10.14
CA SER A 91 4.25 11.26 -9.79
C SER A 91 5.35 10.20 -9.62
N ILE A 92 5.00 8.94 -9.37
CA ILE A 92 5.99 7.85 -9.27
C ILE A 92 6.80 7.70 -10.57
N SER A 93 6.22 8.08 -11.72
CA SER A 93 6.88 8.03 -13.03
C SER A 93 8.11 8.94 -13.11
N LYS A 94 8.21 9.96 -12.24
CA LYS A 94 9.36 10.86 -12.12
C LYS A 94 10.53 10.23 -11.34
N THR A 95 10.35 9.00 -10.89
CA THR A 95 11.34 8.21 -10.13
C THR A 95 11.60 6.89 -10.86
N PRO A 96 12.69 6.17 -10.56
CA PRO A 96 12.91 4.81 -11.06
C PRO A 96 12.04 3.76 -10.33
N LEU A 97 11.27 4.15 -9.31
CA LEU A 97 10.48 3.22 -8.49
C LEU A 97 9.28 2.66 -9.25
N ARG A 98 9.06 1.35 -9.17
CA ARG A 98 7.90 0.66 -9.77
C ARG A 98 7.27 -0.29 -8.77
N LEU A 99 5.93 -0.35 -8.78
CA LEU A 99 5.16 -1.35 -8.04
C LEU A 99 5.25 -2.69 -8.77
N ALA A 100 5.82 -3.71 -8.13
CA ALA A 100 6.15 -4.99 -8.73
C ALA A 100 4.94 -5.72 -9.30
N ASN A 101 3.80 -5.66 -8.61
CA ASN A 101 2.54 -6.26 -9.02
C ASN A 101 1.65 -5.32 -9.85
N SER A 102 2.14 -4.15 -10.25
CA SER A 102 1.43 -3.06 -10.98
C SER A 102 0.24 -2.42 -10.25
N VAL A 103 -0.58 -3.23 -9.57
CA VAL A 103 -1.75 -2.85 -8.78
C VAL A 103 -1.80 -3.76 -7.55
N GLY A 104 -1.99 -3.18 -6.37
CA GLY A 104 -2.31 -3.92 -5.15
C GLY A 104 -3.80 -4.18 -5.04
N LEU A 105 -4.24 -5.43 -5.26
CA LEU A 105 -5.59 -5.86 -4.89
C LEU A 105 -5.62 -6.15 -3.39
N ILE A 106 -6.39 -5.38 -2.63
CA ILE A 106 -6.55 -5.57 -1.19
C ILE A 106 -7.93 -6.15 -0.91
N ASP A 107 -7.97 -7.38 -0.39
CA ASP A 107 -9.21 -8.08 -0.09
C ASP A 107 -10.05 -7.33 0.97
N ALA A 108 -11.38 -7.41 0.85
CA ALA A 108 -12.32 -6.74 1.76
C ALA A 108 -12.11 -7.07 3.25
N GLY A 109 -11.62 -8.27 3.53
CA GLY A 109 -11.33 -8.75 4.87
C GLY A 109 -9.93 -8.41 5.37
N TYR A 110 -9.04 -7.85 4.56
CA TYR A 110 -7.67 -7.56 4.98
C TYR A 110 -7.64 -6.44 6.04
N ARG A 111 -6.90 -6.65 7.12
CA ARG A 111 -6.75 -5.70 8.25
C ARG A 111 -5.30 -5.49 8.66
N GLY A 112 -4.35 -6.04 7.91
CA GLY A 112 -2.92 -5.90 8.18
C GLY A 112 -2.35 -4.57 7.69
N PRO A 113 -1.04 -4.34 7.91
CA PRO A 113 -0.31 -3.21 7.35
C PRO A 113 -0.40 -3.19 5.82
N LEU A 114 -0.52 -2.00 5.22
CA LEU A 114 -0.46 -1.88 3.76
C LEU A 114 0.99 -1.85 3.32
N LEU A 115 1.32 -2.66 2.31
CA LEU A 115 2.68 -2.91 1.87
C LEU A 115 2.74 -2.83 0.35
N ALA A 116 3.63 -1.98 -0.18
CA ALA A 116 3.96 -1.92 -1.59
C ALA A 116 5.22 -2.74 -1.87
N MET A 117 5.12 -3.73 -2.76
CA MET A 117 6.29 -4.45 -3.26
C MET A 117 6.89 -3.64 -4.40
N VAL A 118 8.10 -3.13 -4.23
CA VAL A 118 8.70 -2.18 -5.18
C VAL A 118 10.07 -2.63 -5.65
N TYR A 119 10.44 -2.18 -6.83
CA TYR A 119 11.81 -2.27 -7.32
C TYR A 119 12.20 -0.95 -7.99
N SER A 120 13.51 -0.70 -8.11
CA SER A 120 14.03 0.44 -8.85
C SER A 120 14.56 0.00 -10.21
N THR A 121 14.05 0.57 -11.31
CA THR A 121 14.47 0.24 -12.68
C THR A 121 15.86 0.79 -13.05
N GLY A 122 16.47 1.60 -12.18
CA GLY A 122 17.73 2.29 -12.44
C GLY A 122 18.72 2.12 -11.30
N ALA A 123 19.18 3.24 -10.74
CA ALA A 123 20.03 3.29 -9.57
C ALA A 123 19.23 3.05 -8.27
N ASP A 124 19.94 2.92 -7.15
CA ASP A 124 19.35 2.87 -5.83
C ASP A 124 18.44 4.08 -5.59
N PHE A 125 17.30 3.84 -4.96
CA PHE A 125 16.29 4.86 -4.69
C PHE A 125 15.94 4.88 -3.21
N ALA A 126 16.06 6.04 -2.59
CA ALA A 126 15.64 6.27 -1.21
C ALA A 126 14.20 6.79 -1.19
N VAL A 127 13.30 6.05 -0.54
CA VAL A 127 11.98 6.51 -0.16
C VAL A 127 12.11 7.21 1.18
N ALA A 128 11.75 8.50 1.26
CA ALA A 128 11.74 9.23 2.52
C ALA A 128 10.46 8.91 3.30
N ALA A 129 10.53 9.01 4.63
CA ALA A 129 9.34 8.92 5.46
C ALA A 129 8.35 10.03 5.08
N GLY A 130 7.09 9.67 4.87
CA GLY A 130 6.05 10.61 4.43
C GLY A 130 5.99 10.84 2.92
N ASP A 131 6.85 10.19 2.13
CA ASP A 131 6.69 10.25 0.68
C ASP A 131 5.37 9.61 0.23
N ARG A 132 4.74 10.26 -0.74
CA ARG A 132 3.48 9.80 -1.33
C ARG A 132 3.74 9.24 -2.72
N TYR A 133 3.94 7.93 -2.81
CA TYR A 133 4.08 7.22 -4.09
C TYR A 133 2.90 6.31 -4.42
N PHE A 134 2.08 5.97 -3.41
CA PHE A 134 0.92 5.09 -3.55
C PHE A 134 -0.35 5.80 -3.08
N GLN A 135 -1.49 5.30 -3.52
CA GLN A 135 -2.81 5.81 -3.17
C GLN A 135 -3.82 4.66 -3.06
N ILE A 136 -4.82 4.81 -2.21
CA ILE A 136 -5.97 3.91 -2.11
C ILE A 136 -7.07 4.39 -3.05
N ALA A 137 -7.67 3.50 -3.81
CA ALA A 137 -8.89 3.77 -4.59
C ALA A 137 -9.96 2.71 -4.32
N GLY A 138 -11.22 3.14 -4.22
CA GLY A 138 -12.36 2.22 -4.12
C GLY A 138 -12.54 1.34 -5.36
N PRO A 139 -13.31 0.25 -5.29
CA PRO A 139 -13.46 -0.70 -6.40
C PRO A 139 -14.01 -0.06 -7.67
N GLU A 140 -14.92 0.92 -7.55
CA GLU A 140 -15.51 1.64 -8.68
C GLU A 140 -14.70 2.87 -9.12
N LEU A 141 -13.52 3.11 -8.53
CA LEU A 141 -12.66 4.29 -8.81
C LEU A 141 -13.42 5.62 -8.69
N GLN A 142 -14.33 5.70 -7.73
CA GLN A 142 -15.06 6.92 -7.38
C GLN A 142 -14.48 7.56 -6.11
N PRO A 143 -14.65 8.88 -5.93
CA PRO A 143 -14.26 9.55 -4.70
C PRO A 143 -14.94 8.96 -3.46
N PHE A 144 -14.22 8.98 -2.34
CA PHE A 144 -14.78 8.62 -1.05
C PHE A 144 -15.78 9.68 -0.57
N GLU A 145 -16.89 9.20 -0.03
CA GLU A 145 -17.90 10.08 0.56
C GLU A 145 -17.41 10.60 1.91
N ARG A 146 -16.82 9.71 2.71
CA ARG A 146 -16.19 10.00 3.98
C ARG A 146 -14.86 9.27 4.09
N ILE A 147 -13.95 9.88 4.82
CA ILE A 147 -12.69 9.28 5.25
C ILE A 147 -12.61 9.53 6.75
N GLU A 148 -12.50 8.45 7.51
CA GLU A 148 -12.58 8.47 8.97
C GLU A 148 -11.27 7.92 9.53
N ILE A 149 -10.58 8.76 10.31
CA ILE A 149 -9.39 8.36 11.05
C ILE A 149 -9.85 7.77 12.38
N VAL A 150 -9.53 6.51 12.60
CA VAL A 150 -10.01 5.72 13.73
C VAL A 150 -8.84 5.02 14.40
N ASP A 151 -8.96 4.72 15.69
CA ASP A 151 -7.92 3.97 16.41
C ASP A 151 -8.03 2.45 16.09
N GLU A 152 -9.21 1.97 15.70
CA GLU A 152 -9.45 0.62 15.20
C GLU A 152 -10.54 0.58 14.12
N ILE A 153 -10.44 -0.35 13.16
CA ILE A 153 -11.45 -0.54 12.12
C ILE A 153 -12.72 -1.15 12.75
N PRO A 154 -13.92 -0.58 12.52
CA PRO A 154 -15.17 -1.14 13.01
C PRO A 154 -15.38 -2.61 12.59
N GLY A 155 -15.94 -3.43 13.47
CA GLY A 155 -16.15 -4.87 13.21
C GLY A 155 -14.95 -5.77 13.53
N GLY A 156 -13.88 -5.22 14.10
CA GLY A 156 -12.76 -5.97 14.69
C GLY A 156 -11.76 -6.57 13.69
N ALA A 157 -10.73 -7.24 14.23
CA ALA A 157 -9.77 -8.01 13.45
C ALA A 157 -10.45 -9.27 12.88
N THR A 158 -10.45 -9.43 11.55
CA THR A 158 -10.87 -10.68 10.92
C THR A 158 -9.73 -11.72 11.03
N ILE A 159 -10.08 -13.01 10.92
CA ILE A 159 -9.21 -14.19 11.10
C ILE A 159 -7.93 -14.18 10.22
N ARG A 160 -7.86 -13.35 9.18
CA ARG A 160 -6.61 -13.05 8.45
C ARG A 160 -5.84 -11.91 9.14
N GLY A 161 -5.49 -12.13 10.41
CA GLY A 161 -4.60 -11.24 11.16
C GLY A 161 -3.21 -11.22 10.51
N ALA A 162 -2.72 -10.04 10.13
CA ALA A 162 -1.34 -9.73 9.73
C ALA A 162 -0.72 -10.47 8.51
N GLY A 163 -1.36 -11.50 7.94
CA GLY A 163 -0.81 -12.31 6.84
C GLY A 163 -0.92 -11.69 5.44
N GLY A 164 -0.28 -10.54 5.21
CA GLY A 164 -0.09 -9.97 3.87
C GLY A 164 0.99 -10.71 3.06
N PHE A 165 0.74 -10.92 1.76
CA PHE A 165 1.52 -11.73 0.81
C PHE A 165 1.57 -13.24 1.15
N GLY A 166 0.70 -14.05 0.53
CA GLY A 166 0.86 -15.51 0.44
C GLY A 166 0.13 -16.38 1.48
N SER A 167 -0.82 -15.86 2.26
CA SER A 167 -1.47 -16.61 3.36
C SER A 167 -2.60 -17.58 2.96
N THR A 168 -2.88 -17.81 1.67
CA THR A 168 -3.96 -18.73 1.24
C THR A 168 -3.56 -19.85 0.28
N GLY A 169 -2.29 -20.23 0.18
CA GLY A 169 -1.93 -21.29 -0.76
C GLY A 169 -0.56 -21.90 -0.64
N ARG A 170 -0.23 -22.56 0.48
CA ARG A 170 0.76 -23.66 0.52
C ARG A 170 0.32 -24.74 1.52
N SER A 171 -0.55 -25.65 1.06
CA SER A 171 -0.62 -27.01 1.60
C SER A 171 0.18 -27.91 0.66
N GLY A 172 1.27 -28.50 1.18
CA GLY A 172 2.24 -29.35 0.46
C GLY A 172 3.30 -28.52 -0.28
N VAL A 173 4.62 -28.76 -0.19
CA VAL A 173 5.40 -29.99 0.00
C VAL A 173 6.82 -29.62 0.49
N ASN A 174 7.41 -30.51 1.30
CA ASN A 174 8.81 -30.75 1.72
C ASN A 174 9.95 -29.75 1.47
N GLU A 175 10.76 -29.59 2.50
CA GLU A 175 12.15 -29.12 2.45
C GLU A 175 12.95 -29.82 1.34
N ILE A 176 13.46 -29.03 0.39
CA ILE A 176 14.68 -29.35 -0.35
C ILE A 176 15.55 -28.10 -0.47
N ASN A 177 16.85 -28.33 -0.25
CA ASN A 177 17.94 -27.38 -0.21
C ASN A 177 17.96 -26.33 -1.34
N GLY A 178 18.17 -25.05 -0.99
CA GLY A 178 19.01 -24.15 -1.80
C GLY A 178 18.36 -23.13 -2.73
N GLY A 179 17.07 -22.77 -2.59
CA GLY A 179 16.48 -21.69 -3.39
C GLY A 179 15.30 -21.03 -2.71
N ILE A 180 15.36 -19.71 -2.50
CA ILE A 180 14.24 -18.94 -1.95
C ILE A 180 13.26 -18.66 -3.09
N ASP A 181 12.23 -19.47 -3.18
CA ASP A 181 11.21 -19.42 -4.23
C ASP A 181 10.21 -18.27 -3.95
N TYR A 182 10.17 -17.30 -4.87
CA TYR A 182 9.35 -16.09 -4.80
C TYR A 182 7.84 -16.40 -4.75
N ILE A 183 7.12 -15.53 -4.03
CA ILE A 183 5.73 -15.08 -4.24
C ILE A 183 4.89 -15.93 -5.23
N ARG A 184 3.85 -16.59 -4.71
CA ARG A 184 2.60 -16.82 -5.46
C ARG A 184 1.62 -15.73 -5.11
#